data_AF-A0A060C5R0-F1
#
_entry.id   AF-A0A060C5R0-F1
#
_cell.length_a   1.000
_cell.length_b   1.000
_cell.length_c   1.000
_cell.angle_alpha   90.00
_cell.angle_beta   90.00
_cell.angle_gamma   90.00
#
_symmetry.space_group_name_H-M   'P 1'
#
loop_
_entity.id
_entity.type
_entity.pdbx_description
1 polymer ?
#
loop_
_entity_poly.entity_id
_entity_poly.type
_entity_poly.pdbx_seq_one_letter_code
_entity_poly.pdbx_strand_id
1 'polypeptide(L)'
;RKVPTESDIENINEGGFFEPGPEPGKSSHLDSFKSSKKQFVQVDSVGGTILYVKSNVHKDGAIFPPMYLIGTSWYTEGYDGIETEGICILAKSLGYNCW
;
A
#
# COMPACT_ATOMS: atom_id res chain seq x y z
N ARG A 1 -9.10 -0.61 -3.54
CA ARG A 1 -8.03 -0.84 -4.54
C ARG A 1 -8.45 -1.99 -5.43
N LYS A 2 -8.16 -1.95 -6.72
CA LYS A 2 -8.39 -3.10 -7.61
C LYS A 2 -7.57 -4.28 -7.10
N VAL A 3 -8.17 -5.46 -7.14
CA VAL A 3 -7.52 -6.72 -6.79
C VAL A 3 -7.44 -7.54 -8.08
N PRO A 4 -6.31 -8.20 -8.36
CA PRO A 4 -6.18 -9.06 -9.53
C PRO A 4 -7.29 -10.12 -9.58
N THR A 5 -7.83 -10.35 -10.77
CA THR A 5 -8.68 -11.52 -11.05
C THR A 5 -7.82 -12.78 -11.20
N GLU A 6 -8.44 -13.97 -11.26
CA GLU A 6 -7.69 -15.22 -11.48
C GLU A 6 -6.87 -15.19 -12.78
N SER A 7 -7.43 -14.65 -13.87
CA SER A 7 -6.70 -14.46 -15.13
C SER A 7 -5.56 -13.46 -15.01
N ASP A 8 -5.71 -12.42 -14.18
CA ASP A 8 -4.62 -11.47 -13.94
C ASP A 8 -3.48 -12.14 -13.17
N ILE A 9 -3.80 -13.01 -12.20
CA ILE A 9 -2.81 -13.78 -11.45
C ILE A 9 -2.03 -14.72 -12.37
N GLU A 10 -2.70 -15.42 -13.29
CA GLU A 10 -2.04 -16.24 -14.30
C GLU A 10 -1.09 -15.40 -15.16
N ASN A 11 -1.55 -14.25 -15.66
CA ASN A 11 -0.70 -13.34 -16.43
C ASN A 11 0.52 -12.87 -15.63
N ILE A 12 0.35 -12.49 -14.35
CA ILE A 12 1.46 -12.08 -13.47
C ILE A 12 2.46 -13.22 -13.29
N ASN A 13 1.99 -14.45 -13.09
CA ASN A 13 2.85 -15.62 -12.91
C ASN A 13 3.65 -15.95 -14.18
N GLU A 14 3.14 -15.62 -15.36
CA GLU A 14 3.84 -15.73 -16.64
C GLU A 14 4.81 -14.54 -16.91
N GLY A 15 4.95 -13.61 -15.96
CA GLY A 15 5.79 -12.42 -16.08
C GLY A 15 5.09 -11.21 -16.71
N GLY A 16 3.76 -11.27 -16.85
CA GLY A 16 2.91 -10.15 -17.23
C GLY A 16 2.82 -9.10 -16.11
N PHE A 17 2.29 -7.93 -16.48
CA PHE A 17 2.15 -6.79 -15.56
C PHE A 17 0.68 -6.53 -15.23
N PHE A 18 0.38 -6.36 -13.94
CA PHE A 18 -0.90 -5.87 -13.47
C PHE A 18 -0.73 -4.43 -12.99
N GLU A 19 -1.50 -3.51 -13.55
CA GLU A 19 -1.52 -2.11 -13.10
C GLU A 19 -2.51 -1.95 -11.95
N PRO A 20 -2.06 -1.71 -10.72
CA PRO A 20 -2.96 -1.45 -9.62
C PRO A 20 -3.63 -0.10 -9.79
N GLY A 21 -4.84 0.03 -9.25
CA GLY A 21 -5.56 1.29 -9.34
C GLY A 21 -6.70 1.42 -8.35
N PRO A 22 -7.34 2.59 -8.30
CA PRO A 22 -8.51 2.78 -7.49
C PRO A 22 -9.66 1.89 -7.97
N GLU A 23 -10.36 1.29 -7.00
CA GLU A 23 -11.61 0.59 -7.27
C GLU A 23 -12.77 1.48 -6.85
N PRO A 24 -13.71 1.83 -7.75
CA PRO A 24 -14.84 2.69 -7.43
C PRO A 24 -15.63 2.15 -6.23
N GLY A 25 -15.89 3.01 -5.25
CA GLY A 25 -16.62 2.65 -4.03
C GLY A 25 -15.81 1.93 -2.94
N LYS A 26 -14.60 1.44 -3.24
CA LYS A 26 -13.69 0.86 -2.23
C LYS A 26 -12.43 1.69 -1.97
N SER A 27 -12.01 2.50 -2.93
CA SER A 27 -10.88 3.44 -2.78
C SER A 27 -11.39 4.85 -2.51
N SER A 28 -10.83 5.50 -1.50
CA SER A 28 -11.03 6.93 -1.23
C SER A 28 -9.68 7.64 -1.30
N HIS A 29 -9.65 8.81 -1.93
CA HIS A 29 -8.45 9.65 -2.01
C HIS A 29 -8.60 10.85 -1.08
N LEU A 30 -7.51 11.60 -0.87
CA LEU A 30 -7.50 12.79 0.00
C LEU A 30 -8.64 13.77 -0.32
N ASP A 31 -8.93 13.94 -1.61
CA ASP A 31 -10.00 14.80 -2.11
C ASP A 31 -11.40 14.43 -1.59
N SER A 32 -11.64 13.14 -1.34
CA SER A 32 -12.89 12.63 -0.78
C SER A 32 -13.11 13.08 0.67
N PHE A 33 -12.07 13.55 1.36
CA PHE A 33 -12.12 13.94 2.77
C PHE A 33 -12.09 15.46 3.00
N LYS A 34 -12.06 16.29 1.95
CA LYS A 34 -12.00 17.76 2.08
C LYS A 34 -13.11 18.38 2.93
N SER A 35 -14.31 17.80 2.91
CA SER A 35 -15.48 18.26 3.67
C SER A 35 -15.61 17.61 5.06
N SER A 36 -14.72 16.67 5.39
CA SER A 36 -14.73 15.98 6.67
C SER A 36 -14.28 16.93 7.78
N LYS A 37 -15.02 16.92 8.90
CA LYS A 37 -14.59 17.61 10.13
C LYS A 37 -13.54 16.82 10.91
N LYS A 38 -13.17 15.62 10.47
CA LYS A 38 -12.18 14.77 11.14
C LYS A 38 -10.77 15.31 10.85
N GLN A 39 -9.99 15.51 11.90
CA GLN A 39 -8.60 15.96 11.80
C GLN A 39 -7.63 14.86 11.33
N PHE A 40 -7.94 13.60 11.65
CA PHE A 40 -7.14 12.44 11.25
C PHE A 40 -8.04 11.39 10.61
N VAL A 41 -7.59 10.80 9.51
CA VAL A 41 -8.29 9.73 8.79
C VAL A 41 -7.31 8.59 8.65
N GLN A 42 -7.66 7.41 9.15
CA GLN A 42 -6.79 6.25 8.98
C GLN A 42 -6.65 5.92 7.49
N VAL A 43 -5.42 5.70 7.03
CA VAL A 43 -5.10 5.39 5.64
C VAL A 43 -4.39 4.04 5.53
N ASP A 44 -4.58 3.36 4.40
CA ASP A 44 -3.92 2.09 4.11
C ASP A 44 -2.61 2.24 3.32
N SER A 45 -2.42 3.39 2.65
CA SER A 45 -1.25 3.71 1.83
C SER A 45 -0.96 5.21 1.86
N VAL A 46 0.30 5.60 1.67
CA VAL A 46 0.79 6.99 1.76
C VAL A 46 1.72 7.33 0.61
N GLY A 47 1.79 8.63 0.29
CA GLY A 47 2.83 9.20 -0.57
C GLY A 47 3.96 9.82 0.25
N GLY A 48 5.07 10.16 -0.42
CA GLY A 48 6.27 10.71 0.23
C GLY A 48 6.36 12.24 0.33
N THR A 49 5.42 13.01 -0.22
CA THR A 49 5.56 14.47 -0.36
C THR A 49 5.71 15.18 1.00
N ILE A 50 4.83 14.86 1.95
CA ILE A 50 4.90 15.35 3.34
C ILE A 50 4.48 14.18 4.23
N LEU A 51 5.44 13.34 4.60
CA LEU A 51 5.23 12.17 5.44
C LEU A 51 6.04 12.30 6.73
N TYR A 52 5.34 12.25 7.88
CA TYR A 52 5.97 12.20 9.19
C TYR A 52 5.94 10.77 9.73
N VAL A 53 7.10 10.23 10.06
CA VAL A 53 7.25 8.89 10.65
C VAL A 53 7.98 9.01 11.98
N LYS A 54 7.42 8.41 13.03
CA LYS A 54 8.09 8.34 14.33
C LYS A 54 9.33 7.44 14.23
N SER A 55 10.42 7.83 14.87
CA SER A 55 11.70 7.12 14.73
C SER A 55 11.67 5.65 15.18
N ASN A 56 10.83 5.29 16.16
CA ASN A 56 10.65 3.91 16.59
C ASN A 56 10.07 3.01 15.48
N VAL A 57 9.20 3.54 14.61
CA VAL A 57 8.60 2.78 13.52
C VAL A 57 9.68 2.28 12.54
N HIS A 58 10.66 3.13 12.23
CA HIS A 58 11.83 2.72 11.43
C HIS A 58 12.78 1.80 12.19
N LYS A 59 12.99 2.01 13.49
CA LYS A 59 13.84 1.12 14.32
C LYS A 59 13.30 -0.29 14.42
N ASP A 60 11.98 -0.44 14.42
CA ASP A 60 11.30 -1.73 14.44
C ASP A 60 11.29 -2.42 13.06
N GLY A 61 11.78 -1.74 12.01
CA GLY A 61 12.01 -2.32 10.70
C GLY A 61 11.06 -1.86 9.60
N ALA A 62 10.16 -0.91 9.85
CA ALA A 62 9.37 -0.33 8.77
C ALA A 62 10.28 0.50 7.86
N ILE A 63 10.33 0.16 6.58
CA ILE A 63 11.12 0.84 5.56
C ILE A 63 10.25 1.14 4.34
N PHE A 64 10.80 1.87 3.37
CA PHE A 64 10.22 1.91 2.03
C PHE A 64 10.65 0.63 1.31
N PRO A 65 9.77 -0.37 1.13
CA PRO A 65 10.13 -1.63 0.51
C PRO A 65 10.62 -1.42 -0.93
N PRO A 66 11.77 -2.00 -1.31
CA PRO A 66 12.29 -1.93 -2.68
C PRO A 66 11.63 -2.93 -3.64
N MET A 67 10.59 -3.64 -3.17
CA MET A 67 9.88 -4.69 -3.87
C MET A 67 8.39 -4.57 -3.57
N TYR A 68 7.55 -5.11 -4.45
CA TYR A 68 6.14 -5.25 -4.15
C TYR A 68 5.93 -6.15 -2.94
N LEU A 69 5.06 -5.76 -2.02
CA LEU A 69 4.74 -6.53 -0.80
C LEU A 69 3.41 -7.27 -0.92
N ILE A 70 2.50 -6.79 -1.77
CA ILE A 70 1.17 -7.35 -1.89
C ILE A 70 1.17 -8.36 -3.03
N GLY A 71 0.69 -9.57 -2.74
CA GLY A 71 0.68 -10.68 -3.69
C GLY A 71 2.01 -11.40 -3.82
N THR A 72 3.04 -10.94 -3.13
CA THR A 72 4.39 -11.53 -3.16
C THR A 72 4.35 -12.96 -2.63
N SER A 73 4.94 -13.87 -3.38
CA SER A 73 5.10 -15.27 -2.99
C SER A 73 6.58 -15.67 -3.02
N TRP A 74 6.87 -16.92 -2.68
CA TRP A 74 8.23 -17.46 -2.77
C TRP A 74 8.76 -17.52 -4.21
N TYR A 75 7.87 -17.58 -5.20
CA TYR A 75 8.22 -17.85 -6.59
C TYR A 75 7.88 -16.69 -7.54
N THR A 76 7.09 -15.73 -7.07
CA THR A 76 6.54 -14.68 -7.90
C THR A 76 6.64 -13.34 -7.19
N GLU A 77 6.99 -12.32 -7.97
CA GLU A 77 6.98 -10.95 -7.50
C GLU A 77 5.54 -10.52 -7.21
N GLY A 78 5.36 -9.68 -6.17
CA GLY A 78 4.07 -9.06 -5.91
C GLY A 78 3.68 -8.07 -7.00
N TYR A 79 2.49 -7.49 -6.88
CA TYR A 79 1.95 -6.57 -7.89
C TYR A 79 1.74 -5.15 -7.38
N ASP A 80 1.92 -4.87 -6.08
CA ASP A 80 1.64 -3.56 -5.48
C ASP A 80 2.33 -3.42 -4.10
N GLY A 81 2.36 -2.20 -3.56
CA GLY A 81 2.90 -1.90 -2.24
C GLY A 81 4.42 -1.73 -2.25
N ILE A 82 4.94 -1.05 -3.27
CA ILE A 82 6.36 -0.68 -3.38
C ILE A 82 6.59 0.72 -2.80
N GLU A 83 7.82 1.02 -2.39
CA GLU A 83 8.26 2.32 -1.88
C GLU A 83 7.35 2.90 -0.77
N THR A 84 6.83 4.12 -0.95
CA THR A 84 6.01 4.78 0.07
C THR A 84 4.64 4.13 0.22
N GLU A 85 4.12 3.47 -0.81
CA GLU A 85 2.83 2.80 -0.74
C GLU A 85 2.88 1.57 0.18
N GLY A 86 4.04 0.91 0.25
CA GLY A 86 4.25 -0.29 1.04
C GLY A 86 4.60 -0.06 2.51
N ILE A 87 5.01 1.15 2.90
CA ILE A 87 5.46 1.40 4.29
C ILE A 87 4.34 1.17 5.31
N CYS A 88 3.09 1.53 4.98
CA CYS A 88 1.95 1.33 5.88
C CYS A 88 1.61 -0.15 6.08
N ILE A 89 1.88 -0.97 5.07
CA ILE A 89 1.66 -2.42 5.13
C ILE A 89 2.67 -3.06 6.10
N LEU A 90 3.95 -2.67 5.99
CA LEU A 90 4.98 -3.09 6.94
C LEU A 90 4.72 -2.55 8.35
N ALA A 91 4.36 -1.27 8.47
CA ALA A 91 4.06 -0.68 9.77
C ALA A 91 2.89 -1.42 10.45
N LYS A 92 1.86 -1.82 9.69
CA LYS A 92 0.72 -2.58 10.20
C LYS A 92 1.09 -3.96 10.71
N SER A 93 2.00 -4.69 10.04
CA SER A 93 2.48 -5.98 10.54
C SER A 93 3.32 -5.86 11.82
N LEU A 94 3.95 -4.69 12.05
CA LEU A 94 4.66 -4.33 13.27
C LEU A 94 3.74 -3.78 14.38
N GLY A 95 2.42 -3.70 14.16
CA GLY A 95 1.45 -3.22 15.14
C GLY A 95 1.21 -1.71 15.14
N TYR A 96 1.71 -0.98 14.15
CA TYR A 96 1.45 0.45 13.95
C TYR A 96 0.24 0.69 13.03
N ASN A 97 -0.29 1.91 13.04
CA ASN A 97 -1.31 2.35 12.09
C ASN A 97 -0.80 3.59 11.34
N CYS A 98 -1.40 3.87 10.19
CA CYS A 98 -1.15 5.07 9.40
C CYS A 98 -2.38 5.98 9.40
N TRP A 99 -2.15 7.28 9.38
CA TRP A 99 -3.17 8.34 9.35
C TRP A 99 -2.79 9.43 8.36
#